data_AF-A0A287D2K6-F1
#
_entry.id   AF-A0A287D2K6-F1
#
_cell.length_a   1.000
_cell.length_b   1.000
_cell.length_c   1.000
_cell.angle_alpha   90.00
_cell.angle_beta   90.00
_cell.angle_gamma   90.00
#
_symmetry.space_group_name_H-M   'P 1'
#
loop_
_entity.id
_entity.type
_entity.pdbx_description
1 polymer ?
#
loop_
_entity_poly.entity_id
_entity_poly.type
_entity_poly.pdbx_seq_one_letter_code
_entity_poly.pdbx_strand_id
1 'polypeptide(L)'
;MSKRDYKNTSVQEPPLDYSFRSIHVIQDLISEEPRVGLRPILEHPENLAWIDLSFNDLTSIDPILTTFFNLSVLYLHGNSIQSLGEVNKLAVLPRLRSLTLHGNPIEEEKGYRQYVLCTLPRITTFDFSGVTKADRTTAEVWKRMNIKPKKARIKDAL
;
A
#
# COMPACT_ATOMS: atom_id res chain seq x y z
N MET A 1 -31.49 16.57 -4.56
CA MET A 1 -30.65 17.75 -4.24
C MET A 1 -29.48 17.84 -5.21
N SER A 2 -29.07 19.06 -5.58
CA SER A 2 -28.12 19.35 -6.68
C SER A 2 -26.72 19.69 -6.16
N LYS A 3 -25.68 19.39 -6.94
CA LYS A 3 -24.22 19.54 -6.64
C LYS A 3 -23.75 20.97 -6.32
N ARG A 4 -24.63 21.97 -6.22
CA ARG A 4 -24.27 23.38 -6.02
C ARG A 4 -24.23 23.82 -4.55
N ASP A 5 -24.73 23.00 -3.62
CA ASP A 5 -24.89 23.42 -2.22
C ASP A 5 -23.66 23.11 -1.33
N TYR A 6 -22.57 22.56 -1.89
CA TYR A 6 -21.37 22.16 -1.13
C TYR A 6 -20.28 23.24 -0.99
N LYS A 7 -20.51 24.47 -1.49
CA LYS A 7 -19.44 25.48 -1.57
C LYS A 7 -19.46 26.59 -0.53
N ASN A 8 -20.25 26.52 0.53
CA ASN A 8 -20.32 27.66 1.45
C ASN A 8 -20.56 27.34 2.93
N THR A 9 -19.72 26.48 3.50
CA THR A 9 -19.55 26.43 4.94
C THR A 9 -18.06 26.22 5.24
N SER A 10 -17.48 27.13 6.02
CA SER A 10 -16.15 27.00 6.61
C SER A 10 -16.15 25.91 7.70
N VAL A 11 -16.53 24.69 7.33
CA VAL A 11 -16.43 23.55 8.22
C VAL A 11 -14.98 23.14 8.19
N GLN A 12 -14.27 23.45 9.26
CA GLN A 12 -12.97 22.88 9.54
C GLN A 12 -13.11 21.36 9.43
N GLU A 13 -12.54 20.79 8.37
CA GLU A 13 -12.61 19.36 8.12
C GLU A 13 -12.17 18.63 9.39
N PRO A 14 -12.97 17.68 9.90
CA PRO A 14 -12.58 16.97 11.11
C PRO A 14 -11.22 16.32 10.85
N PRO A 15 -10.23 16.46 11.74
CA PRO A 15 -8.99 15.72 11.61
C PRO A 15 -9.35 14.24 11.54
N LEU A 16 -8.81 13.53 10.55
CA LEU A 16 -9.06 12.11 10.32
C LEU A 16 -8.64 11.29 11.54
N ASP A 17 -9.58 11.10 12.48
CA ASP A 17 -9.41 10.26 13.65
C ASP A 17 -9.86 8.84 13.30
N TYR A 18 -8.89 7.99 13.01
CA TYR A 18 -9.10 6.56 12.70
C TYR A 18 -8.77 5.66 13.89
N SER A 19 -9.03 6.12 15.12
CA SER A 19 -8.81 5.33 16.34
C SER A 19 -9.94 4.32 16.60
N PHE A 20 -10.15 3.38 15.68
CA PHE A 20 -10.99 2.21 15.93
C PHE A 20 -10.21 1.16 16.73
N ARG A 21 -10.09 1.37 18.05
CA ARG A 21 -9.71 0.30 18.97
C ARG A 21 -10.84 -0.73 18.99
N SER A 22 -10.68 -1.80 18.22
CA SER A 22 -11.46 -3.03 18.36
C SER A 22 -12.98 -2.87 18.21
N ILE A 23 -13.47 -2.34 17.08
CA ILE A 23 -14.88 -2.54 16.73
C ILE A 23 -15.05 -4.00 16.30
N HIS A 24 -15.71 -4.81 17.13
CA HIS A 24 -16.16 -6.14 16.77
C HIS A 24 -17.58 -6.14 16.18
N VAL A 25 -18.40 -5.10 16.42
CA VAL A 25 -19.78 -4.96 15.90
C VAL A 25 -20.17 -3.49 15.68
N ILE A 26 -20.98 -3.22 14.65
CA ILE A 26 -21.43 -1.87 14.21
C ILE A 26 -22.09 -1.01 15.32
N GLN A 27 -22.60 -1.62 16.39
CA GLN A 27 -23.31 -0.90 17.47
C GLN A 27 -22.41 0.07 18.26
N ASP A 28 -21.10 -0.12 18.22
CA ASP A 28 -20.14 0.72 18.95
C ASP A 28 -19.87 2.06 18.27
N LEU A 29 -20.19 2.20 16.97
CA LEU A 29 -20.00 3.44 16.20
C LEU A 29 -20.93 4.58 16.62
N ILE A 30 -22.06 4.28 17.27
CA ILE A 30 -23.14 5.25 17.50
C ILE A 30 -23.00 6.00 18.84
N SER A 31 -22.00 5.65 19.66
CA SER A 31 -21.91 6.10 21.07
C SER A 31 -20.64 6.88 21.43
N GLU A 32 -19.66 7.04 20.54
CA GLU A 32 -18.40 7.75 20.83
C GLU A 32 -18.47 9.22 20.36
N GLU A 33 -18.14 10.14 21.26
CA GLU A 33 -17.99 11.57 20.95
C GLU A 33 -16.63 11.84 20.28
N PRO A 34 -16.56 12.67 19.22
CA PRO A 34 -15.33 12.93 18.49
C PRO A 34 -14.31 13.70 19.36
N ARG A 35 -13.17 13.08 19.65
CA ARG A 35 -12.11 13.69 20.49
C ARG A 35 -11.17 14.56 19.67
N VAL A 36 -10.88 15.76 20.17
CA VAL A 36 -9.99 16.73 19.50
C VAL A 36 -8.52 16.37 19.79
N GLY A 37 -7.82 15.81 18.81
CA GLY A 37 -6.35 15.69 18.83
C GLY A 37 -5.79 14.54 17.99
N LEU A 38 -4.76 14.81 17.18
CA LEU A 38 -4.00 13.80 16.44
C LEU A 38 -3.19 12.94 17.42
N ARG A 39 -3.81 11.89 17.97
CA ARG A 39 -3.07 10.84 18.68
C ARG A 39 -2.49 9.86 17.65
N PRO A 40 -1.27 9.33 17.86
CA PRO A 40 -0.81 8.18 17.11
C PRO A 40 -1.84 7.05 17.25
N ILE A 41 -2.40 6.60 16.13
CA ILE A 41 -3.48 5.59 16.03
C ILE A 41 -3.08 4.25 16.67
N LEU A 42 -1.78 3.98 16.76
CA LEU A 42 -1.21 2.76 17.32
C LEU A 42 -0.30 3.14 18.49
N GLU A 43 -0.61 2.65 19.69
CA GLU A 43 0.32 2.74 20.82
C GLU A 43 1.60 1.92 20.57
N HIS A 44 1.52 0.94 19.66
CA HIS A 44 2.62 0.06 19.25
C HIS A 44 2.54 -0.28 17.74
N PRO A 45 2.84 0.66 16.82
CA PRO A 45 2.84 0.41 15.38
C PRO A 45 3.79 -0.73 14.97
N GLU A 46 4.82 -0.99 15.78
CA GLU A 46 5.70 -2.12 15.65
C GLU A 46 5.00 -3.48 15.75
N ASN A 47 3.83 -3.60 16.37
CA ASN A 47 3.14 -4.89 16.48
C ASN A 47 2.22 -5.19 15.29
N LEU A 48 2.03 -4.24 14.39
CA LEU A 48 1.10 -4.37 13.28
C LEU A 48 1.69 -5.27 12.19
N ALA A 49 1.15 -6.48 12.09
CA ALA A 49 1.61 -7.51 11.15
C ALA A 49 0.66 -7.73 9.96
N TRP A 50 -0.59 -7.29 10.06
CA TRP A 50 -1.64 -7.48 9.04
C TRP A 50 -2.44 -6.19 8.90
N ILE A 51 -2.60 -5.71 7.66
CA ILE A 51 -3.40 -4.54 7.31
C ILE A 51 -4.27 -4.89 6.11
N ASP A 52 -5.56 -4.59 6.22
CA ASP A 52 -6.51 -4.65 5.11
C ASP A 52 -6.99 -3.24 4.76
N LEU A 53 -6.71 -2.82 3.53
CA LEU A 53 -7.15 -1.58 2.92
C LEU A 53 -7.88 -1.85 1.59
N SER A 54 -8.37 -3.07 1.39
CA SER A 54 -9.07 -3.46 0.18
C SER A 54 -10.41 -2.72 -0.01
N PHE A 55 -10.88 -2.64 -1.25
CA PHE A 55 -12.16 -2.01 -1.62
C PHE A 55 -12.33 -0.56 -1.14
N ASN A 56 -11.27 0.24 -1.26
CA ASN A 56 -11.28 1.68 -1.03
C ASN A 56 -10.96 2.42 -2.34
N ASP A 57 -10.84 3.75 -2.29
CA ASP A 57 -10.50 4.59 -3.45
C ASP A 57 -9.03 5.04 -3.45
N LEU A 58 -8.12 4.24 -2.88
CA LEU A 58 -6.71 4.63 -2.78
C LEU A 58 -6.08 4.70 -4.17
N THR A 59 -5.52 5.86 -4.51
CA THR A 59 -4.82 6.08 -5.79
C THR A 59 -3.32 5.85 -5.69
N SER A 60 -2.79 5.77 -4.48
CA SER A 60 -1.37 5.63 -4.18
C SER A 60 -1.14 4.86 -2.88
N ILE A 61 0.05 4.28 -2.75
CA ILE A 61 0.52 3.64 -1.52
C ILE A 61 1.15 4.73 -0.64
N ASP A 62 0.54 4.99 0.51
CA ASP A 62 1.00 6.04 1.42
C ASP A 62 2.34 5.65 2.08
N PRO A 63 3.35 6.54 2.12
CA PRO A 63 4.62 6.31 2.81
C PRO A 63 4.49 5.91 4.28
N ILE A 64 3.39 6.25 4.97
CA ILE A 64 3.16 5.82 6.35
C ILE A 64 3.20 4.30 6.50
N LEU A 65 2.79 3.55 5.46
CA LEU A 65 2.84 2.08 5.46
C LEU A 65 4.26 1.54 5.60
N THR A 66 5.27 2.34 5.20
CA THR A 66 6.69 1.97 5.32
C THR A 66 7.22 2.02 6.75
N THR A 67 6.47 2.64 7.69
CA THR A 67 6.83 2.73 9.11
C THR A 67 6.49 1.45 9.89
N PHE A 68 5.62 0.59 9.35
CA PHE A 68 5.21 -0.67 9.97
C PHE A 68 6.20 -1.79 9.64
N PHE A 69 7.39 -1.77 10.26
CA PHE A 69 8.49 -2.71 9.95
C PHE A 69 8.15 -4.19 10.14
N ASN A 70 7.16 -4.51 10.97
CA ASN A 70 6.69 -5.88 11.20
C ASN A 70 5.51 -6.29 10.31
N LEU A 71 5.07 -5.41 9.41
CA LEU A 71 3.99 -5.72 8.47
C LEU A 71 4.36 -6.91 7.60
N SER A 72 3.52 -7.93 7.66
CA SER A 72 3.71 -9.22 6.98
C SER A 72 2.69 -9.44 5.87
N VAL A 73 1.51 -8.84 5.98
CA VAL A 73 0.42 -8.96 5.02
C VAL A 73 -0.20 -7.59 4.80
N LEU A 74 -0.39 -7.23 3.54
CA LEU A 74 -1.02 -5.99 3.13
C LEU A 74 -2.02 -6.27 2.01
N TYR A 75 -3.29 -5.96 2.25
CA TYR A 75 -4.32 -6.05 1.22
C TYR A 75 -4.65 -4.67 0.66
N LEU A 76 -4.49 -4.51 -0.65
CA LEU A 76 -4.76 -3.26 -1.39
C LEU A 76 -5.63 -3.51 -2.63
N HIS A 77 -6.19 -4.71 -2.79
CA HIS A 77 -7.04 -5.03 -3.94
C HIS A 77 -8.33 -4.21 -3.99
N GLY A 78 -8.89 -4.05 -5.18
CA GLY A 78 -10.12 -3.25 -5.38
C GLY A 78 -9.94 -1.77 -5.05
N ASN A 79 -8.77 -1.20 -5.32
CA ASN A 79 -8.48 0.23 -5.18
C ASN A 79 -8.24 0.88 -6.55
N SER A 80 -7.75 2.13 -6.57
CA SER A 80 -7.46 2.91 -7.79
C SER A 80 -5.96 3.15 -8.01
N ILE A 81 -5.08 2.23 -7.56
CA ILE A 81 -3.63 2.34 -7.72
C ILE A 81 -3.26 2.06 -9.18
N GLN A 82 -2.58 3.00 -9.83
CA GLN A 82 -2.35 2.92 -11.29
C GLN A 82 -0.93 2.54 -11.66
N SER A 83 0.07 2.83 -10.81
CA SER A 83 1.47 2.77 -11.22
C SER A 83 2.27 1.69 -10.51
N LEU A 84 3.03 0.91 -11.28
CA LEU A 84 4.07 0.01 -10.78
C LEU A 84 5.09 0.71 -9.86
N GLY A 85 5.32 2.01 -10.08
CA GLY A 85 6.21 2.83 -9.26
C GLY A 85 5.87 2.84 -7.78
N GLU A 86 4.59 2.71 -7.44
CA GLU A 86 4.08 2.73 -6.07
C GLU A 86 4.59 1.56 -5.23
N VAL A 87 4.80 0.41 -5.88
CA VAL A 87 5.28 -0.82 -5.25
C VAL A 87 6.70 -0.65 -4.71
N ASN A 88 7.51 0.25 -5.28
CA ASN A 88 8.87 0.52 -4.79
C ASN A 88 8.89 1.00 -3.34
N LYS A 89 7.84 1.69 -2.90
CA LYS A 89 7.72 2.19 -1.52
C LYS A 89 7.71 1.02 -0.53
N LEU A 90 7.11 -0.11 -0.90
CA LEU A 90 7.01 -1.30 -0.04
C LEU A 90 8.32 -2.09 0.06
N ALA A 91 9.33 -1.82 -0.79
CA ALA A 91 10.58 -2.58 -0.81
C ALA A 91 11.40 -2.46 0.49
N VAL A 92 11.14 -1.42 1.29
CA VAL A 92 11.80 -1.21 2.58
C VAL A 92 11.25 -2.10 3.69
N LEU A 93 10.08 -2.73 3.49
CA LEU A 93 9.43 -3.56 4.50
C LEU A 93 10.08 -4.95 4.58
N PRO A 94 10.83 -5.26 5.66
CA PRO A 94 11.65 -6.47 5.70
C PRO A 94 10.83 -7.75 5.88
N ARG A 95 9.62 -7.62 6.45
CA ARG A 95 8.75 -8.73 6.83
C ARG A 95 7.55 -8.94 5.94
N LEU A 96 7.34 -8.11 4.92
CA LEU A 96 6.22 -8.28 3.99
C LEU A 96 6.34 -9.62 3.25
N ARG A 97 5.26 -10.43 3.30
CA ARG A 97 5.16 -11.78 2.71
C ARG A 97 3.96 -11.91 1.80
N SER A 98 2.83 -11.27 2.13
CA SER A 98 1.61 -11.31 1.34
C SER A 98 1.21 -9.91 0.90
N LEU A 99 0.92 -9.76 -0.39
CA LEU A 99 0.44 -8.52 -1.00
C LEU A 99 -0.69 -8.83 -1.99
N THR A 100 -1.75 -8.05 -1.96
CA THR A 100 -2.78 -8.09 -3.00
C THR A 100 -2.98 -6.71 -3.59
N LEU A 101 -3.07 -6.66 -4.92
CA LEU A 101 -3.20 -5.45 -5.74
C LEU A 101 -4.18 -5.66 -6.91
N HIS A 102 -4.70 -6.88 -7.16
CA HIS A 102 -5.71 -7.14 -8.17
C HIS A 102 -6.94 -6.22 -8.06
N GLY A 103 -7.66 -6.01 -9.15
CA GLY A 103 -8.78 -5.08 -9.19
C GLY A 103 -8.37 -3.61 -9.02
N ASN A 104 -7.09 -3.30 -9.23
CA ASN A 104 -6.57 -1.95 -9.40
C ASN A 104 -6.09 -1.77 -10.86
N PRO A 105 -6.09 -0.54 -11.41
CA PRO A 105 -5.61 -0.30 -12.78
C PRO A 105 -4.15 -0.73 -13.04
N ILE A 106 -3.30 -0.77 -12.00
CA ILE A 106 -1.93 -1.31 -12.06
C ILE A 106 -1.85 -2.74 -12.62
N GLU A 107 -2.93 -3.54 -12.49
CA GLU A 107 -3.00 -4.92 -13.00
C GLU A 107 -2.87 -4.99 -14.53
N GLU A 108 -3.25 -3.91 -15.24
CA GLU A 108 -3.17 -3.81 -16.70
C GLU A 108 -1.74 -3.47 -17.19
N GLU A 109 -0.83 -3.07 -16.30
CA GLU A 109 0.53 -2.74 -16.69
C GLU A 109 1.33 -3.97 -17.18
N LYS A 110 2.06 -3.79 -18.27
CA LYS A 110 2.89 -4.87 -18.84
C LYS A 110 3.96 -5.31 -17.86
N GLY A 111 3.95 -6.60 -17.54
CA GLY A 111 4.90 -7.17 -16.60
C GLY A 111 4.53 -6.93 -15.13
N TYR A 112 3.26 -6.62 -14.83
CA TYR A 112 2.74 -6.38 -13.48
C TYR A 112 3.28 -7.36 -12.44
N ARG A 113 3.04 -8.66 -12.62
CA ARG A 113 3.54 -9.70 -11.70
C ARG A 113 5.07 -9.71 -11.63
N GLN A 114 5.76 -9.65 -12.76
CA GLN A 114 7.22 -9.71 -12.83
C GLN A 114 7.87 -8.52 -12.13
N TYR A 115 7.32 -7.32 -12.30
CA TYR A 115 7.81 -6.10 -11.68
C TYR A 115 7.65 -6.17 -10.16
N VAL A 116 6.48 -6.57 -9.67
CA VAL A 116 6.22 -6.71 -8.23
C VAL A 116 7.18 -7.72 -7.61
N LEU A 117 7.35 -8.90 -8.23
CA LEU A 117 8.25 -9.93 -7.73
C LEU A 117 9.72 -9.52 -7.75
N CYS A 118 10.13 -8.72 -8.74
CA CYS A 118 11.49 -8.18 -8.80
C CYS A 118 11.75 -7.08 -7.76
N THR A 119 10.72 -6.31 -7.44
CA THR A 119 10.78 -5.18 -6.51
C THR A 119 10.72 -5.67 -5.07
N LEU A 120 9.89 -6.69 -4.81
CA LEU A 120 9.65 -7.25 -3.49
C LEU A 120 10.12 -8.72 -3.44
N PRO A 121 11.44 -8.99 -3.38
CA PRO A 121 11.97 -10.35 -3.48
C PRO A 121 11.57 -11.25 -2.30
N ARG A 122 11.03 -10.70 -1.20
CA ARG A 122 10.65 -11.46 -0.01
C ARG A 122 9.20 -11.93 0.00
N ILE A 123 8.36 -11.51 -0.95
CA ILE A 123 6.96 -11.92 -0.97
C ILE A 123 6.85 -13.39 -1.34
N THR A 124 5.94 -14.09 -0.67
CA THR A 124 5.64 -15.51 -0.86
C THR A 124 4.24 -15.72 -1.42
N THR A 125 3.35 -14.73 -1.25
CA THR A 125 2.00 -14.73 -1.79
C THR A 125 1.75 -13.40 -2.46
N PHE A 126 1.24 -13.43 -3.70
CA PHE A 126 0.88 -12.26 -4.47
C PHE A 126 -0.45 -12.49 -5.18
N ASP A 127 -1.42 -11.60 -4.97
CA ASP A 127 -2.80 -11.74 -5.48
C ASP A 127 -3.41 -13.11 -5.19
N PHE A 128 -3.31 -13.52 -3.92
CA PHE A 128 -3.74 -14.82 -3.41
C PHE A 128 -3.08 -16.05 -4.06
N SER A 129 -2.15 -15.83 -4.99
CA SER A 129 -1.35 -16.86 -5.64
C SER A 129 0.01 -17.02 -4.94
N GLY A 130 0.40 -18.25 -4.66
CA GLY A 130 1.74 -18.56 -4.15
C GLY A 130 2.82 -18.22 -5.17
N VAL A 131 3.92 -17.63 -4.71
CA VAL A 131 5.08 -17.29 -5.55
C VAL A 131 5.99 -18.50 -5.67
N THR A 132 6.07 -19.05 -6.86
CA THR A 132 6.89 -20.24 -7.17
C THR A 132 8.32 -19.86 -7.56
N LYS A 133 9.21 -20.85 -7.64
CA LYS A 133 10.56 -20.65 -8.21
C LYS A 133 10.51 -20.24 -9.69
N ALA A 134 9.57 -20.81 -10.45
CA ALA A 134 9.38 -20.48 -11.86
C ALA A 134 8.94 -19.03 -12.07
N ASP A 135 8.07 -18.51 -11.20
CA ASP A 135 7.69 -17.09 -11.19
C ASP A 135 8.92 -16.20 -11.02
N ARG A 136 9.82 -16.54 -10.08
CA ARG A 136 11.05 -15.78 -9.82
C ARG A 136 11.99 -15.80 -11.01
N THR A 137 12.23 -16.96 -11.62
CA THR A 137 13.05 -17.07 -12.83
C THR A 137 12.48 -16.21 -13.96
N THR A 138 11.16 -16.26 -14.17
CA THR A 138 10.47 -15.45 -15.18
C THR A 138 10.63 -13.95 -14.89
N ALA A 139 10.47 -13.55 -13.63
CA ALA A 139 10.65 -12.18 -13.20
C ALA A 139 12.09 -11.68 -13.43
N GLU A 140 13.10 -12.48 -13.11
CA GLU A 140 14.51 -12.15 -13.35
C GLU A 140 14.83 -11.96 -14.83
N VAL A 141 14.35 -12.86 -15.69
CA VAL A 141 14.50 -12.75 -17.15
C VAL A 141 13.81 -11.48 -17.65
N TRP A 142 12.57 -11.23 -17.20
CA TRP A 142 11.83 -10.02 -17.53
C TRP A 142 12.59 -8.75 -17.09
N LYS A 143 13.17 -8.72 -15.89
CA LYS A 143 13.96 -7.60 -15.36
C LYS A 143 15.18 -7.32 -16.24
N ARG A 144 15.92 -8.34 -16.67
CA ARG A 144 17.08 -8.17 -17.57
C ARG A 144 16.69 -7.55 -18.91
N MET A 145 15.50 -7.88 -19.42
CA MET A 145 15.02 -7.38 -20.70
C MET A 145 14.41 -5.98 -20.62
N ASN A 146 13.76 -5.63 -19.49
CA ASN A 146 12.90 -4.44 -19.41
C ASN A 146 13.42 -3.35 -18.47
N ILE A 147 14.30 -3.67 -17.51
CA ILE A 147 14.85 -2.69 -16.57
C ILE A 147 16.30 -2.38 -16.96
N LYS A 148 16.52 -1.24 -17.61
CA LYS A 148 17.87 -0.78 -17.97
C LYS A 148 18.66 -0.44 -16.70
N PRO A 149 19.93 -0.87 -16.56
CA PRO A 149 20.76 -0.41 -15.47
C PRO A 149 20.92 1.11 -15.54
N LYS A 150 20.71 1.81 -14.41
CA LYS A 150 21.05 3.23 -14.32
C LYS A 150 22.55 3.37 -14.62
N LYS A 151 22.92 4.05 -15.71
CA LYS A 151 24.31 4.45 -15.95
C LYS A 151 24.76 5.27 -14.75
N ALA A 152 25.77 4.81 -14.01
CA ALA A 152 26.39 5.62 -12.97
C ALA A 152 27.01 6.84 -13.66
N ARG A 153 26.52 8.05 -13.35
CA ARG A 153 27.29 9.27 -13.64
C ARG A 153 28.51 9.21 -12.73
N ILE A 154 29.64 8.79 -13.28
CA ILE A 154 30.94 9.08 -12.69
C ILE A 154 30.97 10.61 -12.60
N LYS A 155 30.92 11.16 -11.38
CA LYS A 155 31.24 12.56 -11.17
C LYS A 155 32.75 12.63 -11.29
N ASP A 156 33.24 13.25 -12.36
CA ASP A 156 34.64 13.56 -12.53
C ASP A 156 35.12 14.32 -11.29
N ALA A 157 36.08 13.72 -10.57
CA ALA A 157 36.77 14.37 -9.49
C ALA A 157 37.80 15.33 -10.10
N LEU A 158 37.61 16.62 -9.84
CA LEU A 158 38.59 17.70 -9.99
C LEU A 158 38.57 18.53 -8.71
#